data_AF-A0A316S7U3-F1
#
_entry.id   AF-A0A316S7U3-F1
#
_cell.length_a   1.000
_cell.length_b   1.000
_cell.length_c   1.000
_cell.angle_alpha   90.00
_cell.angle_beta   90.00
_cell.angle_gamma   90.00
#
_symmetry.space_group_name_H-M   'P 1'
#
loop_
_entity.id
_entity.type
_entity.pdbx_description
1 polymer ?
#
loop_
_entity_poly.entity_id
_entity_poly.type
_entity_poly.pdbx_seq_one_letter_code
_entity_poly.pdbx_strand_id
1 'polypeptide(L)' 'MKSKIVLNVYRPEKGMCGVVRLDEEAERLIRQLQRETGLSAKYIVSQIIIQGFDLVEIKEEKEQ' A
#
# COMPACT_ATOMS: atom_id res chain seq x y z
N MET A 1 12.00 -15.95 5.97
CA MET A 1 10.79 -15.38 6.61
C MET A 1 10.08 -14.55 5.55
N LYS A 2 8.92 -14.98 5.06
CA LYS A 2 8.21 -14.33 3.94
C LYS A 2 7.13 -13.41 4.51
N SER A 3 7.48 -12.15 4.72
CA SER A 3 6.52 -11.08 5.03
C SER A 3 5.81 -10.70 3.74
N LYS A 4 4.69 -11.37 3.44
CA LYS A 4 3.86 -11.06 2.26
C LYS A 4 2.81 -10.04 2.65
N ILE A 5 2.58 -9.06 1.77
CA ILE A 5 1.46 -8.13 1.87
C ILE A 5 0.25 -8.85 1.24
N VAL A 6 -0.82 -9.05 2.01
CA VAL A 6 -2.05 -9.71 1.52
C VAL A 6 -3.08 -8.63 1.20
N LEU A 7 -3.55 -8.60 -0.04
CA LEU A 7 -4.66 -7.73 -0.47
C LEU A 7 -5.83 -8.60 -0.92
N ASN A 8 -6.99 -8.40 -0.31
CA ASN A 8 -8.25 -9.04 -0.70
C ASN A 8 -8.93 -8.14 -1.74
N VAL A 9 -9.31 -8.71 -2.89
CA VAL A 9 -9.95 -7.97 -3.98
C VAL A 9 -11.45 -8.19 -3.94
N TYR A 10 -12.23 -7.11 -3.78
CA TYR A 10 -13.69 -7.18 -3.71
C TYR A 10 -14.38 -6.71 -4.99
N ARG A 11 -13.77 -5.80 -5.79
CA ARG A 11 -14.16 -5.41 -7.16
C ARG A 11 -13.15 -4.37 -7.72
N PRO A 12 -12.65 -4.50 -8.96
CA PRO A 12 -11.76 -3.49 -9.54
C PRO A 12 -12.54 -2.24 -9.99
N GLU A 13 -12.25 -1.06 -9.43
CA GLU A 13 -12.78 0.22 -9.90
C GLU A 13 -12.01 0.75 -11.14
N LYS A 14 -12.73 1.28 -12.14
CA LYS A 14 -12.19 1.80 -13.42
C LYS A 14 -11.74 3.28 -13.36
N GLY A 15 -11.29 3.77 -12.21
CA GLY A 15 -10.93 5.18 -12.03
C GLY A 15 -9.49 5.37 -11.58
N MET A 16 -8.74 6.23 -12.28
CA MET A 16 -7.46 6.73 -11.78
C MET A 16 -7.74 7.80 -10.72
N CYS A 17 -8.02 7.39 -9.48
CA CYS A 17 -8.18 8.31 -8.37
C CYS A 17 -6.79 8.86 -7.98
N GLY A 18 -6.57 10.17 -8.19
CA GLY A 18 -5.30 10.82 -7.88
C GLY A 18 -5.01 11.00 -6.39
N VAL A 19 -5.93 10.60 -5.51
CA VAL A 19 -5.82 10.77 -4.05
C VAL A 19 -6.18 9.46 -3.37
N VAL A 20 -5.20 8.83 -2.71
CA VAL A 20 -5.41 7.66 -1.84
C VAL A 20 -5.56 8.17 -0.41
N ARG A 21 -6.66 7.80 0.25
CA ARG A 21 -6.82 8.01 1.68
C ARG A 21 -6.09 6.89 2.41
N LEU A 22 -5.25 7.27 3.36
CA LEU A 22 -4.49 6.35 4.19
C LEU A 22 -5.21 6.19 5.53
N ASP A 23 -5.18 4.97 6.06
CA ASP A 23 -5.62 4.74 7.44
C ASP A 23 -4.65 5.39 8.43
N GLU A 24 -5.13 5.67 9.65
CA GLU A 24 -4.37 6.39 10.68
C GLU A 24 -3.01 5.71 10.97
N GLU A 25 -2.99 4.37 11.00
CA GLU A 25 -1.76 3.61 11.23
C GLU A 25 -0.77 3.77 10.06
N ALA A 26 -1.24 3.71 8.82
CA ALA A 26 -0.41 3.92 7.63
C ALA A 26 0.17 5.35 7.60
N GLU A 27 -0.63 6.36 7.97
CA GLU A 27 -0.13 7.73 8.11
C GLU A 27 0.96 7.86 9.18
N ARG A 28 0.80 7.21 10.34
CA ARG A 28 1.81 7.22 11.41
C ARG A 28 3.14 6.63 10.93
N LEU A 29 3.09 5.49 10.24
CA LEU A 29 4.27 4.85 9.66
C LEU A 29 4.95 5.74 8.62
N ILE A 30 4.17 6.36 7.72
CA ILE A 30 4.72 7.28 6.72
C ILE A 30 5.37 8.48 7.39
N ARG A 31 4.73 9.08 8.41
CA ARG A 31 5.32 10.21 9.15
C ARG A 31 6.64 9.84 9.82
N GLN A 32 6.77 8.63 10.35
CA GLN A 32 8.03 8.14 10.88
C GLN A 32 9.10 8.03 9.79
N LEU A 33 8.77 7.39 8.66
CA LEU A 33 9.66 7.26 7.51
C LEU A 33 10.07 8.63 6.94
N GLN A 34 9.17 9.61 6.92
CA GLN A 34 9.48 10.98 6.50
C GLN A 34 10.51 11.65 7.43
N ARG A 35 10.41 11.43 8.74
CA ARG A 35 11.38 11.97 9.71
C ARG A 35 12.76 11.34 9.56
N GLU A 36 12.82 10.04 9.31
CA GLU A 36 14.08 9.31 9.19
C GLU A 36 14.77 9.55 7.84
N THR A 37 14.00 9.68 6.75
CA THR A 37 14.55 9.76 5.38
C THR A 37 14.59 11.18 4.81
N GLY A 38 13.79 12.10 5.35
CA GLY A 38 13.58 13.44 4.78
C GLY A 38 12.76 13.46 3.47
N LEU A 39 12.24 12.32 3.04
CA LEU A 39 11.51 12.20 1.78
C LEU A 39 10.03 12.59 1.92
N SER A 40 9.40 12.93 0.80
CA SER A 40 7.96 13.21 0.78
C SER A 40 7.14 11.93 0.95
N ALA A 41 6.00 12.03 1.63
CA ALA A 41 5.03 10.94 1.78
C ALA A 41 4.66 10.30 0.43
N LYS A 42 4.43 11.14 -0.60
CA LYS A 42 4.17 10.69 -1.97
C LYS A 42 5.26 9.75 -2.48
N TYR A 43 6.53 10.17 -2.36
CA TYR A 43 7.65 9.38 -2.84
C TYR A 43 7.79 8.06 -2.09
N ILE A 44 7.65 8.09 -0.76
CA ILE A 44 7.72 6.90 0.10
C ILE A 44 6.64 5.89 -0.31
N VAL A 45 5.38 6.32 -0.40
CA VAL A 45 4.25 5.46 -0.79
C VAL A 45 4.47 4.90 -2.19
N SER A 46 4.89 5.72 -3.15
CA SER A 46 5.17 5.25 -4.50
C SER A 46 6.28 4.19 -4.53
N GLN A 47 7.38 4.37 -3.79
CA GLN A 47 8.47 3.40 -3.72
C GLN A 47 8.04 2.10 -3.05
N ILE A 48 7.25 2.17 -1.97
CA ILE A 48 6.72 0.97 -1.30
C ILE A 48 5.81 0.19 -2.25
N ILE A 49 4.94 0.86 -2.99
CA ILE A 49 4.05 0.19 -3.96
C ILE A 49 4.86 -0.44 -5.09
N ILE A 50 5.80 0.29 -5.68
CA ILE A 50 6.62 -0.19 -6.80
C ILE A 50 7.48 -1.40 -6.38
N GLN A 51 8.17 -1.31 -5.25
CA GLN A 51 9.06 -2.38 -4.77
C GLN A 51 8.29 -3.53 -4.11
N GLY A 52 7.14 -3.22 -3.49
CA GLY A 52 6.31 -4.17 -2.78
C GLY A 52 5.38 -4.97 -3.69
N PHE A 53 5.13 -4.52 -4.93
CA PHE A 53 4.21 -5.18 -5.86
C PHE A 53 4.52 -6.67 -6.04
N ASP A 54 5.80 -7.02 -6.21
CA ASP A 54 6.24 -8.41 -6.39
C ASP A 54 6.04 -9.29 -5.13
N LEU A 55 5.77 -8.66 -3.97
CA LEU A 55 5.52 -9.32 -2.68
C LEU A 55 4.03 -9.42 -2.33
N VAL A 56 3.15 -8.84 -3.16
CA VAL A 56 1.71 -8.87 -2.95
C VAL A 56 1.15 -10.21 -3.40
N GLU A 57 0.48 -10.92 -2.50
CA GLU A 57 -0.33 -12.09 -2.85
C GLU A 57 -1.80 -11.67 -2.85
N ILE A 58 -2.41 -11.67 -4.04
CA ILE A 58 -3.84 -11.41 -4.22
C ILE A 58 -4.58 -12.71 -3.96
N LYS A 59 -5.48 -12.71 -2.97
CA LYS A 59 -6.39 -13.83 -2.72
C LYS A 59 -7.80 -13.40 -3.09
N GLU A 60 -8.41 -14.14 -4.03
CA GLU A 60 -9.83 -14.02 -4.31
C GLU A 60 -10.60 -14.82 -3.26
N GLU A 61 -11.54 -14.19 -2.57
CA GLU A 61 -12.49 -14.91 -1.71
C GLU A 61 -13.34 -15.81 -2.60
N LYS A 62 -13.16 -17.13 -2.48
CA LYS A 62 -14.15 -18.07 -3.01
C LYS A 62 -15.43 -17.90 -2.19
N GLU A 63 -16.47 -17.34 -2.81
CA GLU A 63 -17.85 -17.45 -2.32
C GLU A 63 -18.12 -18.92 -1.97
N GLN A 64 -18.48 -19.17 -0.70
CA GLN A 64 -19.05 -20.44 -0.24
C GLN A 64 -20.56 -20.45 -0.50
#